data_AF-A0A4R2CQ72-F1
#
_entry.id   AF-A0A4R2CQ72-F1
#
_cell.length_a   1.000
_cell.length_b   1.000
_cell.length_c   1.000
_cell.angle_alpha   90.00
_cell.angle_beta   90.00
_cell.angle_gamma   90.00
#
_symmetry.space_group_name_H-M   'P 1'
#
loop_
_entity.id
_entity.type
_entity.pdbx_description
1 polymer ?
#
loop_
_entity_poly.entity_id
_entity_poly.type
_entity_poly.pdbx_seq_one_letter_code
_entity_poly.pdbx_strand_id
1 'polypeptide(L)' 'MHSDRWVEVSPSPFDHEREGLERIKEILPDAPPFRAWSNFEFRDNRGRWHEVDLLVLARDTL' A
#
# COMPACT_ATOMS: atom_id res chain seq x y z
N MET A 1 -6.45 17.63 -0.57
CA MET A 1 -5.21 17.33 -1.34
C MET A 1 -4.78 15.96 -0.91
N HIS A 2 -4.57 15.03 -1.86
CA HIS A 2 -4.25 13.63 -1.57
C HIS A 2 -3.13 13.58 -0.55
N SER A 3 -3.51 13.21 0.66
CA SER A 3 -2.68 13.21 1.85
C SER A 3 -1.42 12.37 1.62
N ASP A 4 -0.30 12.73 2.25
CA ASP A 4 0.96 11.95 2.34
C ASP A 4 0.78 10.55 3.00
N ARG A 5 -0.43 10.00 2.98
CA ARG A 5 -0.86 8.73 3.56
C ARG A 5 -0.85 7.58 2.56
N TRP A 6 -0.87 7.82 1.25
CA TRP A 6 -0.71 6.78 0.23
C TRP A 6 0.59 6.99 -0.52
N VAL A 7 1.46 5.98 -0.54
CA VAL A 7 2.73 5.99 -1.28
C VAL A 7 2.73 4.81 -2.24
N GLU A 8 2.63 5.10 -3.54
CA GLU A 8 2.89 4.10 -4.58
C GLU A 8 4.41 4.08 -4.84
N VAL A 9 5.07 2.95 -4.58
CA VAL A 9 6.53 2.83 -4.75
C VAL A 9 6.88 2.56 -6.21
N SER A 10 6.10 1.71 -6.87
CA SER A 10 6.18 1.48 -8.30
C SER A 10 4.77 1.31 -8.88
N PRO A 11 4.49 1.79 -10.09
CA PRO A 11 3.18 1.58 -10.70
C PRO A 11 3.04 0.12 -11.16
N SER A 12 1.87 -0.49 -10.93
CA SER A 12 1.58 -1.82 -11.48
C SER A 12 1.47 -1.76 -13.01
N PRO A 13 2.09 -2.72 -13.75
CA PRO A 13 1.95 -2.82 -15.19
C PRO A 13 0.56 -3.33 -15.62
N PHE A 14 -0.25 -3.85 -14.70
CA PHE A 14 -1.54 -4.46 -15.00
C PHE A 14 -2.72 -3.57 -14.63
N ASP A 15 -3.58 -3.27 -15.60
CA ASP A 15 -4.71 -2.34 -15.43
C ASP A 15 -5.65 -2.73 -14.27
N HIS A 16 -5.92 -4.03 -14.11
CA HIS A 16 -6.82 -4.55 -13.08
C HIS A 16 -6.25 -4.42 -11.66
N GLU A 17 -4.93 -4.50 -11.50
CA GLU A 17 -4.28 -4.29 -10.20
C GLU A 17 -4.32 -2.82 -9.81
N ARG A 18 -4.07 -1.91 -10.77
CA ARG A 18 -4.20 -0.46 -10.53
C ARG A 18 -5.62 -0.08 -10.14
N GLU A 19 -6.63 -0.65 -10.82
CA GLU A 19 -8.03 -0.43 -10.47
C GLU A 19 -8.35 -0.92 -9.04
N GLY A 20 -7.84 -2.10 -8.67
CA GLY A 20 -7.99 -2.64 -7.31
C GLY A 20 -7.38 -1.74 -6.24
N LEU A 21 -6.17 -1.22 -6.47
CA LEU A 21 -5.48 -0.31 -5.54
C LEU A 21 -6.20 1.03 -5.40
N GLU A 22 -6.66 1.63 -6.50
CA GLU A 22 -7.44 2.87 -6.44
C GLU A 22 -8.76 2.65 -5.68
N ARG A 23 -9.43 1.51 -5.86
CA ARG A 23 -10.63 1.19 -5.09
C ARG A 23 -10.36 1.10 -3.59
N ILE A 24 -9.22 0.52 -3.19
CA ILE A 24 -8.83 0.44 -1.78
C ILE A 24 -8.52 1.84 -1.21
N LYS A 25 -7.81 2.66 -1.98
CA LYS A 25 -7.46 4.04 -1.61
C LYS A 25 -8.70 4.91 -1.38
N GLU A 26 -9.76 4.71 -2.15
CA GLU A 26 -11.05 5.39 -1.97
C GLU A 26 -11.78 5.00 -0.66
N ILE A 27 -11.67 3.74 -0.23
CA ILE A 27 -12.35 3.24 0.97
C ILE A 27 -11.50 3.36 2.24
N LEU A 28 -10.19 3.64 2.10
CA LEU A 28 -9.29 3.79 3.23
C LEU A 28 -9.69 5.02 4.06
N PRO A 29 -9.94 4.90 5.38
CA PRO A 29 -10.36 6.03 6.20
C PRO A 29 -9.39 7.21 6.11
N ASP A 30 -9.94 8.42 5.97
CA ASP A 30 -9.17 9.67 6.01
C ASP A 30 -8.92 10.13 7.45
N ALA A 31 -8.19 9.33 8.21
CA ALA A 31 -7.87 9.61 9.61
C ALA A 31 -6.52 9.00 10.03
N PRO A 32 -5.78 9.61 10.97
CA PRO A 32 -4.61 8.96 11.56
C PRO A 32 -4.98 7.68 12.34
N PRO A 33 -4.13 6.64 12.33
CA PRO A 33 -2.84 6.52 11.67
C PRO A 33 -2.93 5.87 10.27
N PHE A 34 -4.10 5.87 9.61
CA PHE A 34 -4.28 5.15 8.34
C PHE A 34 -3.30 5.64 7.27
N ARG A 35 -2.39 4.76 6.87
CA ARG A 35 -1.39 4.96 5.81
C ARG A 35 -1.24 3.69 4.98
N ALA A 36 -0.82 3.82 3.74
CA ALA A 36 -0.61 2.71 2.84
C ALA A 36 0.61 2.90 1.95
N TRP A 37 1.29 1.79 1.66
CA TRP A 37 2.36 1.68 0.67
C TRP A 37 2.02 0.57 -0.30
N SER A 38 2.11 0.81 -1.60
CA SER A 38 1.81 -0.20 -2.63
C SER A 38 3.02 -0.53 -3.50
N ASN A 39 3.02 -1.75 -4.03
CA ASN A 39 3.92 -2.24 -5.07
C ASN A 39 5.40 -2.03 -4.72
N PHE A 40 5.84 -2.62 -3.61
CA PHE A 40 7.23 -2.56 -3.19
C PHE A 40 7.79 -3.94 -2.92
N GLU A 41 9.10 -4.04 -3.10
CA GLU A 41 9.87 -5.23 -2.79
C GLU A 41 10.87 -4.91 -1.68
N PHE A 42 11.15 -5.90 -0.83
CA PHE A 42 12.22 -5.80 0.15
C PHE A 42 12.96 -7.13 0.28
N ARG A 43 14.20 -7.03 0.77
CA ARG A 43 15.05 -8.19 1.00
C ARG A 43 15.07 -8.54 2.47
N ASP A 44 14.80 -9.80 2.81
CA ASP A 44 14.89 -10.26 4.20
C ASP A 44 16.35 -10.45 4.66
N ASN A 45 16.54 -10.70 5.95
CA ASN A 45 17.86 -10.92 6.54
C ASN A 45 18.56 -12.21 6.07
N ARG A 46 17.87 -13.07 5.31
CA ARG A 46 18.42 -14.27 4.66
C ARG A 46 18.67 -14.06 3.17
N GLY A 47 18.46 -12.84 2.69
CA GLY A 47 18.73 -12.44 1.32
C GLY A 47 17.64 -12.80 0.32
N ARG A 48 16.45 -13.23 0.75
CA ARG A 48 15.32 -13.51 -0.14
C ARG A 48 14.54 -12.24 -0.43
N TRP A 49 14.07 -12.11 -1.67
CA TRP A 49 13.16 -11.06 -2.09
C TRP A 49 11.72 -11.41 -1.70
N HIS A 50 10.99 -10.41 -1.23
CA HIS A 50 9.57 -10.46 -0.94
C HIS A 50 8.89 -9.28 -1.62
N GLU A 51 7.76 -9.58 -2.25
CA GLU A 51 6.90 -8.61 -2.90
C GLU A 51 5.68 -8.33 -2.03
N VAL A 52 5.27 -7.07 -2.00
CA VAL A 52 4.07 -6.62 -1.29
C VAL A 52 3.26 -5.71 -2.21
N ASP A 53 2.11 -6.19 -2.64
CA ASP A 53 1.16 -5.39 -3.44
C ASP A 53 0.61 -4.21 -2.64
N LEU A 54 0.29 -4.43 -1.36
CA LEU A 54 -0.24 -3.41 -0.47
C LEU A 54 0.07 -3.69 1.01
N LEU A 55 0.66 -2.70 1.68
CA LEU A 55 0.80 -2.63 3.14
C LEU A 55 -0.06 -1.50 3.69
N VAL A 56 -0.95 -1.80 4.64
CA VAL A 56 -1.78 -0.80 5.33
C VAL A 56 -1.39 -0.72 6.81
N LEU A 57 -1.03 0.48 7.26
CA LEU A 57 -1.00 0.83 8.68
C LEU A 57 -2.40 1.27 9.09
N ALA A 58 -2.97 0.63 10.10
CA ALA A 58 -4.31 0.93 10.62
C ALA A 58 -4.26 1.22 12.13
N ARG A 59 -5.40 1.65 12.68
CA ARG A 59 -5.59 1.69 14.14
C ARG A 59 -5.52 0.28 14.69
N ASP A 60 -4.90 0.12 15.85
CA ASP A 60 -5.12 -1.07 16.65
C ASP A 60 -6.59 -1.11 17.08
N THR A 61 -7.26 -2.24 16.85
CA THR A 61 -8.64 -2.49 17.26
C THR A 61 -8.73 -3.73 18.15
N LEU A 62 -7.67 -4.06 18.90
CA LEU A 62 -7.74 -5.03 20.00
C LEU A 62 -8.86 -4.70 20.99
#